data_AF-A0A6B9T9M3-F1
#
_entry.id   AF-A0A6B9T9M3-F1
#
_cell.length_a   1.000
_cell.length_b   1.000
_cell.length_c   1.000
_cell.angle_alpha   90.00
_cell.angle_beta   90.00
_cell.angle_gamma   90.00
#
_symmetry.space_group_name_H-M   'P 1'
#
loop_
_entity.id
_entity.type
_entity.pdbx_description
1 polymer ?
#
loop_
_entity_poly.entity_id
_entity_poly.type
_entity_poly.pdbx_seq_one_letter_code
_entity_poly.pdbx_strand_id
1 'polypeptide(L)'
;MKYICHDCGYEIPEDMDFCPHCGCLRSKSTPVDDSGMPTGVCPQCGAKATPGDLYCGSCGAQLPQVQFVRPVLRKHGALALALGLIPGFFNIFGLGHFVMKSWARGCMFLALSVILVYINGWSLFSTNFLMAMLSVMVYFYQAMDLMRAVYAPEAK
;
A
#
# COMPACT_ATOMS: atom_id res chain seq x y z
N MET A 1 13.90 -15.56 -12.43
CA MET A 1 12.82 -14.65 -12.86
C MET A 1 11.79 -14.51 -11.76
N LYS A 2 11.62 -13.30 -11.23
CA LYS A 2 10.70 -13.04 -10.11
C LYS A 2 9.29 -12.77 -10.64
N TYR A 3 8.27 -13.03 -9.82
CA TYR A 3 6.88 -12.76 -10.19
C TYR A 3 6.24 -11.82 -9.19
N ILE A 4 5.42 -10.88 -9.64
CA ILE A 4 4.65 -10.00 -8.76
C ILE A 4 3.17 -10.43 -8.80
N CYS A 5 2.59 -10.83 -7.66
CA CYS A 5 1.17 -11.21 -7.53
C CYS A 5 0.30 -10.07 -8.09
N HIS A 6 -0.54 -10.38 -9.06
CA HIS A 6 -1.49 -9.44 -9.64
C HIS A 6 -2.44 -8.85 -8.58
N ASP A 7 -2.91 -9.68 -7.64
CA ASP A 7 -3.94 -9.28 -6.68
C ASP A 7 -3.42 -8.50 -5.47
N CYS A 8 -2.12 -8.61 -5.13
CA CYS A 8 -1.58 -7.97 -3.93
C CYS A 8 -0.22 -7.29 -4.08
N GLY A 9 0.45 -7.45 -5.23
CA GLY A 9 1.78 -6.88 -5.46
C GLY A 9 2.93 -7.58 -4.72
N TYR A 10 2.65 -8.67 -3.99
CA TYR A 10 3.69 -9.44 -3.29
C TYR A 10 4.55 -10.22 -4.28
N GLU A 11 5.85 -10.30 -4.00
CA GLU A 11 6.79 -11.10 -4.80
C GLU A 11 6.53 -12.60 -4.57
N ILE A 12 6.13 -13.30 -5.63
CA ILE A 12 5.97 -14.76 -5.61
C ILE A 12 7.33 -15.37 -5.93
N PRO A 13 7.91 -16.16 -5.01
CA PRO A 13 9.16 -16.87 -5.26
C PRO A 13 8.95 -17.97 -6.32
N GLU A 14 10.04 -18.36 -6.99
CA GLU A 14 9.99 -19.20 -8.20
C GLU A 14 9.55 -20.64 -7.96
N ASP A 15 9.61 -21.10 -6.72
CA ASP A 15 9.24 -22.44 -6.27
C ASP A 15 7.76 -22.59 -5.94
N MET A 16 6.96 -21.51 -6.01
CA MET A 16 5.54 -21.54 -5.68
C MET A 16 4.64 -21.32 -6.90
N ASP A 17 3.58 -22.12 -7.00
CA ASP A 17 2.53 -21.99 -8.04
C ASP A 17 1.43 -20.99 -7.66
N PHE A 18 1.43 -20.55 -6.42
CA PHE A 18 0.49 -19.58 -5.86
C PHE A 18 1.23 -18.58 -5.00
N CYS A 19 0.73 -17.36 -4.95
CA CYS A 19 1.27 -16.36 -4.05
C CYS A 19 1.01 -16.79 -2.60
N PRO A 20 2.05 -16.86 -1.75
CA PRO A 20 1.90 -17.25 -0.35
C PRO A 20 1.02 -16.27 0.43
N HIS A 21 0.87 -15.06 -0.10
CA HIS A 21 0.24 -13.96 0.58
C HIS A 21 -1.23 -13.72 0.15
N CYS A 22 -1.53 -13.76 -1.15
CA CYS A 22 -2.87 -13.51 -1.70
C CYS A 22 -3.60 -14.82 -2.08
N GLY A 23 -2.88 -15.94 -2.24
CA GLY A 23 -3.41 -17.18 -2.80
C GLY A 23 -3.67 -17.14 -4.31
N CYS A 24 -3.37 -16.01 -4.98
CA CYS A 24 -3.50 -15.89 -6.43
C CYS A 24 -2.52 -16.84 -7.13
N LEU A 25 -2.97 -17.49 -8.20
CA LEU A 25 -2.12 -18.36 -9.01
C LEU A 25 -1.00 -17.57 -9.69
N ARG A 26 0.21 -18.13 -9.70
CA ARG A 26 1.39 -17.56 -10.40
C ARG A 26 1.13 -17.38 -11.89
N SER A 27 0.28 -18.20 -12.51
CA SER A 27 -0.11 -18.04 -13.91
C SER A 27 -0.79 -16.69 -14.23
N LYS A 28 -1.39 -16.04 -13.22
CA LYS A 28 -2.00 -14.71 -13.35
C LYS A 28 -1.05 -13.56 -12.98
N SER A 29 0.16 -13.88 -12.52
CA SER A 29 1.13 -12.91 -12.01
C SER A 29 2.10 -12.44 -13.10
N THR A 30 2.65 -11.24 -12.94
CA THR A 30 3.52 -10.61 -13.96
C THR A 30 4.96 -11.03 -13.72
N PRO A 31 5.68 -11.57 -14.73
CA PRO A 31 7.12 -11.83 -14.62
C PRO A 31 7.90 -10.52 -14.68
N VAL A 32 8.89 -10.40 -13.79
CA VAL A 32 9.66 -9.18 -13.55
C VAL A 32 11.15 -9.53 -13.51
N ASP A 33 11.99 -8.64 -14.05
CA ASP A 33 13.45 -8.76 -13.96
C ASP A 33 13.98 -8.40 -12.56
N ASP A 34 15.28 -8.59 -12.34
CA ASP A 34 15.94 -8.26 -11.07
C ASP A 34 15.88 -6.76 -10.73
N SER A 35 15.55 -5.91 -11.71
CA SER A 35 15.34 -4.47 -11.58
C SER A 35 13.88 -4.06 -11.31
N GLY A 36 12.95 -5.01 -11.21
CA GLY A 36 11.55 -4.71 -10.93
C GLY A 36 10.73 -4.27 -12.15
N MET A 37 11.27 -4.40 -13.36
CA MET A 37 10.57 -4.06 -14.61
C MET A 37 9.97 -5.31 -15.28
N PRO A 38 8.77 -5.19 -15.89
CA PRO A 38 8.18 -6.29 -16.64
C PRO A 38 9.11 -6.65 -17.79
N THR A 39 9.57 -7.90 -17.83
CA THR A 39 10.66 -8.35 -18.71
C THR A 39 10.33 -8.22 -20.19
N GLY A 40 9.05 -8.08 -20.57
CA GLY A 40 8.65 -8.00 -21.97
C GLY A 40 9.09 -9.22 -22.77
N VAL A 41 9.18 -10.40 -22.12
CA VAL A 41 9.57 -11.66 -22.75
C VAL A 41 8.43 -12.66 -22.59
N CYS A 42 8.13 -13.38 -23.67
CA CYS A 42 7.12 -14.44 -23.64
C CYS A 42 7.57 -15.59 -22.73
N PRO A 43 6.78 -15.98 -21.71
CA PRO A 43 7.15 -17.03 -20.77
C PRO A 43 7.15 -18.44 -21.41
N GLN A 44 6.56 -18.61 -22.59
CA GLN A 44 6.37 -19.91 -23.23
C GLN A 44 7.45 -20.23 -24.27
N CYS A 45 7.95 -19.22 -24.99
CA CYS A 45 8.95 -19.40 -26.06
C CYS A 45 10.20 -18.53 -25.93
N GLY A 46 10.27 -17.61 -24.96
CA GLY A 46 11.42 -16.72 -24.78
C GLY A 46 11.54 -15.59 -25.81
N ALA A 47 10.59 -15.45 -26.73
CA ALA A 47 10.59 -14.35 -27.70
C ALA A 47 10.31 -12.99 -27.02
N LYS A 48 10.89 -11.92 -27.55
CA LYS A 48 10.58 -10.55 -27.10
C LYS A 48 9.11 -10.24 -27.41
N ALA A 49 8.39 -9.80 -26.39
CA ALA A 49 7.00 -9.39 -26.45
C ALA A 49 6.91 -7.87 -26.35
N THR A 50 6.10 -7.25 -27.20
CA THR A 50 5.88 -5.80 -27.16
C THR A 50 5.00 -5.47 -25.95
N PRO A 51 5.33 -4.46 -25.13
CA PRO A 51 4.47 -4.05 -24.03
C PRO A 51 3.11 -3.58 -24.57
N GLY A 52 2.05 -4.29 -24.21
CA GLY A 52 0.67 -4.06 -24.67
C GLY A 52 0.07 -5.20 -25.49
N ASP A 53 0.89 -6.11 -26.01
CA ASP A 53 0.40 -7.26 -26.79
C ASP A 53 -0.35 -8.27 -25.90
N LEU A 54 -1.53 -8.71 -26.36
CA LEU A 54 -2.32 -9.76 -25.71
C LEU A 54 -1.77 -11.17 -25.99
N TYR A 55 -1.06 -11.34 -27.10
CA TYR A 55 -0.55 -12.63 -27.59
C TYR A 55 0.87 -12.46 -28.12
N CYS A 56 1.69 -13.49 -27.94
CA CYS A 56 3.04 -13.52 -28.46
C CYS A 56 3.01 -13.66 -29.98
N GLY A 57 3.60 -12.70 -30.70
CA GLY A 57 3.70 -12.77 -32.17
C GLY A 57 4.52 -13.95 -32.69
N SER A 58 5.32 -14.61 -31.86
CA SER A 58 6.19 -15.71 -32.28
C SER A 58 5.63 -17.11 -32.02
N CYS A 59 4.86 -17.32 -30.95
CA CYS A 59 4.32 -18.64 -30.60
C CYS A 59 2.79 -18.68 -30.40
N GLY A 60 2.10 -17.54 -30.49
CA GLY A 60 0.66 -17.44 -30.27
C GLY A 60 0.22 -17.60 -28.82
N ALA A 61 1.14 -17.86 -27.88
CA ALA A 61 0.82 -17.95 -26.46
C ALA A 61 0.31 -16.61 -25.92
N GLN A 62 -0.71 -16.67 -25.06
CA GLN A 62 -1.29 -15.49 -24.43
C GLN A 62 -0.26 -14.84 -23.49
N LEU A 63 -0.01 -13.55 -23.67
CA LEU A 63 0.97 -12.81 -22.87
C LEU A 63 0.33 -12.32 -21.58
N PRO A 64 1.05 -12.40 -20.44
CA PRO A 64 0.57 -11.80 -19.20
C PRO A 64 0.51 -10.28 -19.38
N GLN A 65 -0.70 -9.75 -19.36
CA GLN A 65 -0.96 -8.32 -19.43
C GLN A 65 -0.27 -7.62 -18.25
N VAL A 66 0.54 -6.60 -18.52
CA VAL A 66 1.10 -5.72 -17.47
C VAL A 66 -0.06 -4.92 -16.87
N GLN A 67 -0.77 -5.51 -15.92
CA GLN A 67 -1.85 -4.82 -15.22
C GLN A 67 -1.28 -4.12 -14.00
N PHE A 68 -1.55 -2.81 -13.92
CA PHE A 68 -1.25 -2.00 -12.75
C PHE A 68 -1.87 -2.65 -11.52
N VAL A 69 -1.02 -3.12 -10.59
CA VAL A 69 -1.47 -3.71 -9.32
C VAL A 69 -2.38 -2.69 -8.65
N ARG A 70 -3.67 -3.03 -8.56
CA ARG A 70 -4.64 -2.17 -7.87
C ARG A 70 -4.49 -2.45 -6.38
N PRO A 71 -4.13 -1.44 -5.57
CA PRO A 71 -4.05 -1.65 -4.14
C PRO A 71 -5.45 -2.01 -3.62
N VAL A 72 -5.58 -3.17 -2.98
CA VAL A 72 -6.85 -3.65 -2.43
C VAL A 72 -6.97 -3.17 -0.98
N LEU A 73 -8.12 -2.57 -0.65
CA LEU A 73 -8.42 -2.11 0.70
C LEU A 73 -8.66 -3.31 1.63
N ARG A 74 -8.02 -3.35 2.81
CA ARG A 74 -8.34 -4.34 3.84
C ARG A 74 -9.79 -4.24 4.34
N LYS A 75 -10.33 -5.34 4.88
CA LYS A 75 -11.72 -5.43 5.38
C LYS A 75 -12.08 -4.32 6.36
N HIS A 76 -11.21 -4.01 7.31
CA HIS A 76 -11.40 -2.92 8.27
C HIS A 76 -10.68 -1.62 7.88
N GLY A 77 -10.17 -1.55 6.64
CA GLY A 77 -9.40 -0.41 6.13
C GLY A 77 -10.21 0.88 6.04
N ALA A 78 -11.47 0.80 5.60
CA ALA A 78 -12.35 1.97 5.52
C ALA A 78 -12.62 2.58 6.92
N LEU A 79 -12.86 1.73 7.91
CA LEU A 79 -13.06 2.16 9.31
C LEU A 79 -11.79 2.78 9.89
N ALA A 80 -10.63 2.16 9.63
CA ALA A 80 -9.34 2.71 10.03
C ALA A 80 -9.10 4.10 9.42
N LEU A 81 -9.44 4.27 8.15
CA LEU A 81 -9.29 5.53 7.43
C LEU A 81 -10.21 6.62 8.00
N ALA A 82 -11.48 6.29 8.26
CA ALA A 82 -12.43 7.19 8.90
C ALA A 82 -11.96 7.64 10.29
N LEU A 83 -11.51 6.69 11.12
CA LEU A 83 -10.98 6.97 12.46
C LEU A 83 -9.61 7.67 12.45
N GLY A 84 -8.85 7.60 11.36
CA GLY A 84 -7.59 8.33 11.23
C GLY A 84 -7.76 9.76 10.72
N LEU A 85 -8.63 9.96 9.72
CA LEU A 85 -8.78 11.24 9.03
C LEU A 85 -9.76 12.19 9.72
N ILE A 86 -10.90 11.70 10.22
CA ILE A 86 -11.95 12.55 10.80
C ILE A 86 -11.47 13.15 12.13
N PRO A 87 -10.95 12.37 13.10
CA PRO A 87 -10.41 12.94 14.34
C PRO A 87 -9.13 13.75 14.11
N GLY A 88 -8.34 13.39 13.07
CA GLY A 88 -7.13 14.12 12.71
C GLY A 88 -7.39 15.59 12.35
N PHE A 89 -8.59 15.91 11.83
CA PHE A 89 -9.02 17.30 11.61
C PHE A 89 -9.07 18.12 12.90
N PHE A 90 -9.33 17.47 14.04
CA PHE A 90 -9.39 18.08 15.38
C PHE A 90 -8.08 17.93 16.15
N ASN A 91 -6.94 17.75 15.46
CA ASN A 91 -5.63 17.47 16.06
C ASN A 91 -5.56 16.18 16.91
N ILE A 92 -6.49 15.23 16.72
CA ILE A 92 -6.45 13.93 17.38
C ILE A 92 -5.92 12.87 16.41
N PHE A 93 -4.67 12.49 16.61
CA PHE A 93 -3.90 11.63 15.72
C PHE A 93 -3.82 10.18 16.25
N GLY A 94 -3.60 9.22 15.35
CA GLY A 94 -3.27 7.83 15.70
C GLY A 94 -4.43 6.84 15.86
N LEU A 95 -5.68 7.29 15.96
CA LEU A 95 -6.85 6.42 16.17
C LEU A 95 -7.04 5.35 15.07
N GLY A 96 -6.73 5.68 13.81
CA GLY A 96 -6.81 4.72 12.70
C GLY A 96 -5.85 3.53 12.82
N HIS A 97 -4.69 3.71 13.45
CA HIS A 97 -3.68 2.64 13.60
C HIS A 97 -4.08 1.56 14.61
N PHE A 98 -5.00 1.85 15.53
CA PHE A 98 -5.52 0.87 16.49
C PHE A 98 -6.42 -0.17 15.81
N VAL A 99 -7.23 0.26 14.83
CA VAL A 99 -8.05 -0.65 14.02
C VAL A 99 -7.17 -1.64 13.24
N MET A 100 -6.02 -1.16 12.78
CA MET A 100 -5.04 -1.94 12.02
C MET A 100 -4.12 -2.81 12.90
N LYS A 101 -4.33 -2.85 14.23
CA LYS A 101 -3.47 -3.54 15.22
C LYS A 101 -2.01 -3.09 15.22
N SER A 102 -1.69 -1.94 14.63
CA SER A 102 -0.36 -1.34 14.61
C SER A 102 -0.11 -0.48 15.86
N TRP A 103 -0.12 -1.11 17.04
CA TRP A 103 -0.11 -0.44 18.36
C TRP A 103 1.01 0.58 18.53
N ALA A 104 2.24 0.25 18.11
CA ALA A 104 3.39 1.14 18.27
C ALA A 104 3.20 2.48 17.53
N ARG A 105 2.71 2.44 16.28
CA ARG A 105 2.45 3.65 15.48
C ARG A 105 1.27 4.44 16.02
N GLY A 106 0.21 3.73 16.43
CA GLY A 106 -0.95 4.36 17.08
C GLY A 106 -0.56 5.14 18.34
N CYS A 107 0.21 4.53 19.24
CA CYS A 107 0.71 5.19 20.44
C CYS A 107 1.64 6.37 20.12
N MET A 108 2.52 6.24 19.12
CA MET A 108 3.41 7.32 18.69
C MET A 108 2.63 8.57 18.24
N PHE A 109 1.65 8.40 17.35
CA PHE A 109 0.83 9.51 16.85
C PHE A 109 -0.08 10.08 17.93
N LEU A 110 -0.60 9.25 18.83
CA LEU A 110 -1.41 9.71 19.96
C LEU A 110 -0.55 10.53 20.95
N ALA A 111 0.66 10.10 21.27
CA ALA A 111 1.59 10.90 22.07
C ALA A 111 1.92 12.25 21.40
N LEU A 112 2.16 12.23 20.09
CA LEU A 112 2.40 13.45 19.31
C LEU A 112 1.20 14.41 19.34
N SER A 113 -0.03 13.88 19.28
CA SER A 113 -1.25 14.69 19.43
C SER A 113 -1.34 15.37 20.81
N VAL A 114 -1.04 14.65 21.88
CA VAL A 114 -1.04 15.19 23.25
C VAL A 114 0.00 16.30 23.39
N ILE A 115 1.19 16.11 22.81
CA ILE A 115 2.26 17.12 22.82
C ILE A 115 1.82 18.37 22.05
N LEU A 116 1.27 18.22 20.85
CA LEU A 116 0.82 19.37 20.05
C LEU A 116 -0.31 20.15 20.75
N VAL A 117 -1.29 19.46 21.32
CA VAL A 117 -2.37 20.09 22.08
C VAL A 117 -1.84 20.78 23.34
N TYR A 118 -0.88 20.18 24.04
CA TYR A 118 -0.24 20.76 25.21
C TYR A 118 0.48 22.07 24.88
N ILE A 119 1.30 22.08 23.82
CA ILE A 119 2.04 23.28 23.39
C ILE A 119 1.08 24.35 22.84
N ASN A 120 -0.05 23.93 22.26
CA ASN A 120 -1.11 24.81 21.78
C ASN A 120 -2.05 25.31 22.91
N GLY A 121 -1.67 25.14 24.18
CA GLY A 121 -2.41 25.66 25.32
C GLY A 121 -3.78 25.00 25.49
N TRP A 122 -3.87 23.68 25.30
CA TRP A 122 -5.11 22.89 25.37
C TRP A 122 -6.15 23.19 24.30
N SER A 123 -5.83 24.00 23.30
CA SER A 123 -6.70 24.22 22.14
C SER A 123 -6.58 23.06 21.16
N LEU A 124 -7.73 22.51 20.73
CA LEU A 124 -7.79 21.50 19.65
C LEU A 124 -7.59 22.11 18.25
N PHE A 125 -7.72 23.43 18.15
CA PHE A 125 -7.51 24.17 16.91
C PHE A 125 -6.21 24.96 16.98
N SER A 126 -5.46 24.95 15.88
CA SER A 126 -4.18 25.64 15.78
C SER A 126 -4.37 27.15 15.99
N THR A 127 -3.82 27.68 17.07
CA THR A 127 -3.94 29.10 17.44
C THR A 127 -3.00 30.00 16.65
N ASN A 128 -1.83 29.46 16.30
CA ASN A 128 -0.75 30.17 15.61
C ASN A 128 -0.45 29.51 14.26
N PHE A 129 0.03 30.32 13.31
CA PHE A 129 0.38 29.84 11.96
C PHE A 129 1.40 28.70 11.99
N LEU A 130 2.42 28.78 12.84
CA LEU A 130 3.44 27.74 12.98
C LEU A 130 2.85 26.42 13.50
N MET A 131 1.90 26.47 14.43
CA MET A 131 1.19 25.28 14.91
C MET A 131 0.26 24.70 13.85
N ALA A 132 -0.35 25.55 13.02
CA ALA A 132 -1.16 25.11 11.88
C ALA A 132 -0.32 24.39 10.83
N MET A 133 0.88 24.90 10.53
CA MET A 133 1.81 24.23 9.62
C MET A 133 2.26 22.87 10.17
N LEU A 134 2.65 22.80 11.44
CA LEU A 134 3.07 21.55 12.08
C LEU A 134 1.94 20.52 12.13
N SER A 135 0.72 20.91 12.54
CA SER A 135 -0.43 19.99 12.60
C SER A 135 -0.78 19.44 11.23
N VAL A 136 -0.77 20.28 10.19
CA VAL A 136 -1.03 19.87 8.81
C VAL A 136 0.06 18.89 8.33
N MET A 137 1.34 19.16 8.57
CA MET A 137 2.42 18.24 8.19
C MET A 137 2.28 16.88 8.87
N VAL A 138 1.96 16.87 10.17
CA VAL A 138 1.72 15.64 10.93
C VAL A 138 0.50 14.90 10.40
N TYR A 139 -0.59 15.60 10.10
CA TYR A 139 -1.80 15.03 9.52
C TYR A 139 -1.52 14.34 8.18
N PHE A 140 -0.80 15.01 7.27
CA PHE A 140 -0.43 14.41 5.98
C PHE A 140 0.50 13.20 6.15
N TYR A 141 1.50 13.31 7.02
CA TYR A 141 2.40 12.18 7.29
C TYR A 141 1.65 10.98 7.86
N GLN A 142 0.77 11.18 8.84
CA GLN A 142 -0.10 10.13 9.37
C GLN A 142 -1.01 9.56 8.28
N ALA A 143 -1.67 10.41 7.48
CA ALA A 143 -2.57 9.96 6.43
C ALA A 143 -1.84 9.07 5.41
N MET A 144 -0.63 9.45 5.01
CA MET A 144 0.20 8.63 4.12
C MET A 144 0.63 7.31 4.77
N ASP A 145 1.07 7.30 6.03
CA ASP A 145 1.45 6.07 6.73
C ASP A 145 0.25 5.13 6.90
N LEU A 146 -0.92 5.69 7.26
CA LEU A 146 -2.16 4.95 7.42
C LEU A 146 -2.64 4.37 6.09
N MET A 147 -2.60 5.14 5.00
CA MET A 147 -2.91 4.65 3.65
C MET A 147 -2.03 3.47 3.28
N ARG A 148 -0.71 3.58 3.49
CA ARG A 148 0.21 2.45 3.24
C ARG A 148 -0.14 1.23 4.08
N ALA A 149 -0.47 1.41 5.36
CA ALA A 149 -0.85 0.31 6.24
C ALA A 149 -2.18 -0.36 5.83
N VAL A 150 -3.15 0.44 5.36
CA VAL A 150 -4.50 -0.01 4.99
C VAL A 150 -4.53 -0.73 3.64
N TYR A 151 -3.68 -0.32 2.70
CA TYR A 151 -3.55 -0.94 1.38
C TYR A 151 -2.43 -1.99 1.30
N ALA A 152 -1.60 -2.12 2.33
CA ALA A 152 -0.67 -3.24 2.44
C ALA A 152 -1.48 -4.53 2.56
N PRO A 153 -1.18 -5.58 1.79
CA PRO A 153 -1.93 -6.82 1.88
C PRO A 153 -1.74 -7.45 3.28
N GLU A 154 -2.71 -8.23 3.78
CA GLU A 154 -2.59 -8.99 5.04
C GLU A 154 -1.73 -10.24 4.86
N ALA A 155 -0.55 -10.30 5.48
CA ALA A 155 0.22 -11.53 5.55
C ALA A 155 -0.63 -12.52 6.35
N LYS A 156 -1.13 -13.55 5.66
CA LYS A 156 -2.08 -14.51 6.20
C LYS A 156 -1.36 -15.57 7.04
#